data_AF-A0A9D1LI50-F1
#
_entry.id   AF-A0A9D1LI50-F1
#
_cell.length_a   1.000
_cell.length_b   1.000
_cell.length_c   1.000
_cell.angle_alpha   90.00
_cell.angle_beta   90.00
_cell.angle_gamma   90.00
#
_symmetry.space_group_name_H-M   'P 1'
#
loop_
_entity.id
_entity.type
_entity.pdbx_description
1 polymer ?
#
loop_
_entity_poly.entity_id
_entity_poly.type
_entity_poly.pdbx_seq_one_letter_code
_entity_poly.pdbx_strand_id
1 'polypeptide(L)'
;MFYADKTIEIKTNNHYSTAKYAHEVILKDGFLSKLFDTNKILVNSYHNYCVDDTLSEMIKGYSSDGVIEALEIPGYSFGIGVQWHPELITDDENSNKIFNRFVDAAEEYSYKKRKKTR
;
A
#
# COMPACT_ATOMS: atom_id res chain seq x y z
N MET A 1 11.35 15.65 -4.28
CA MET A 1 11.55 14.31 -3.66
C MET A 1 10.77 14.36 -2.36
N PHE A 2 9.70 13.59 -2.24
CA PHE A 2 8.85 13.58 -1.04
C PHE A 2 9.34 12.45 -0.13
N TYR A 3 9.69 12.76 1.12
CA TYR A 3 10.10 11.79 2.12
C TYR A 3 9.24 11.99 3.36
N ALA A 4 8.75 10.90 3.94
CA ALA A 4 8.35 10.91 5.34
C ALA A 4 9.64 10.98 6.16
N ASP A 5 9.92 12.13 6.77
CA ASP A 5 11.09 12.33 7.63
C ASP A 5 10.82 11.90 9.08
N LYS A 6 9.57 11.51 9.38
CA LYS A 6 9.11 11.15 10.73
C LYS A 6 8.18 9.96 10.70
N THR A 7 8.40 9.06 11.64
CA THR A 7 7.44 8.05 12.04
C THR A 7 6.80 8.44 13.36
N ILE A 8 5.54 8.06 13.54
CA ILE A 8 4.80 8.24 14.78
C ILE A 8 4.47 6.88 15.37
N GLU A 9 4.55 6.76 16.70
CA GLU A 9 4.17 5.54 17.41
C GLU A 9 2.65 5.36 17.39
N ILE A 10 2.21 4.16 17.05
CA ILE A 10 0.79 3.79 17.05
C ILE A 10 0.40 3.42 18.49
N LYS A 11 -0.57 4.14 19.04
CA LYS A 11 -1.01 3.97 20.44
C LYS A 11 -2.12 2.93 20.63
N THR A 12 -2.56 2.30 19.54
CA THR A 12 -3.64 1.31 19.54
C THR A 12 -3.05 -0.09 19.34
N ASN A 13 -3.67 -1.09 19.99
CA ASN A 13 -3.16 -2.47 19.96
C ASN A 13 -3.58 -3.26 18.71
N ASN A 14 -4.24 -2.63 17.75
CA ASN A 14 -4.81 -3.31 16.58
C ASN A 14 -3.80 -3.50 15.44
N HIS A 15 -2.61 -2.92 15.57
CA HIS A 15 -1.56 -2.90 14.55
C HIS A 15 -0.42 -3.90 14.78
N TYR A 16 -0.57 -4.76 15.79
CA TYR A 16 0.37 -5.84 16.08
C TYR A 16 -0.43 -7.09 16.44
N SER A 17 -0.73 -7.92 15.45
CA SER A 17 -1.61 -9.08 15.61
C SER A 17 -1.11 -10.28 14.82
N THR A 18 -1.22 -11.47 15.41
CA THR A 18 -0.92 -12.73 14.73
C THR A 18 -2.09 -13.25 13.88
N ALA A 19 -3.21 -12.52 13.83
CA ALA A 19 -4.36 -12.90 13.02
C ALA A 19 -4.04 -12.78 11.52
N LYS A 20 -4.69 -13.62 10.70
CA LYS A 20 -4.63 -13.49 9.23
C LYS A 20 -5.06 -12.09 8.77
N TYR A 21 -6.15 -11.60 9.35
CA TYR A 21 -6.64 -10.24 9.16
C TYR A 21 -6.77 -9.56 10.52
N ALA A 22 -6.04 -8.47 10.72
CA ALA A 22 -5.99 -7.70 11.95
C ALA A 22 -7.03 -6.58 11.98
N HIS A 23 -7.15 -5.81 10.88
CA HIS A 23 -8.10 -4.70 10.78
C HIS A 23 -8.51 -4.41 9.33
N GLU A 24 -9.48 -3.50 9.18
CA GLU A 24 -9.89 -2.93 7.90
C GLU A 24 -8.97 -1.77 7.51
N VAL A 25 -8.74 -1.61 6.20
CA VAL A 25 -8.20 -0.41 5.57
C VAL A 25 -9.26 0.16 4.64
N ILE A 26 -9.57 1.43 4.84
CA ILE A 26 -10.46 2.24 4.01
C ILE A 26 -9.61 3.00 3.00
N LEU A 27 -9.83 2.72 1.73
CA LEU A 27 -9.12 3.29 0.60
C LEU A 27 -9.88 4.50 0.05
N LYS A 28 -9.15 5.55 -0.31
CA LYS A 28 -9.64 6.64 -1.15
C LYS A 28 -9.69 6.19 -2.61
N ASP A 29 -10.45 6.91 -3.45
CA ASP A 29 -10.40 6.67 -4.89
C ASP A 29 -8.97 6.87 -5.41
N GLY A 30 -8.48 5.88 -6.15
CA GLY A 30 -7.10 5.80 -6.56
C GLY A 30 -6.79 4.53 -7.33
N PHE A 31 -5.51 4.26 -7.48
CA PHE A 31 -5.02 3.05 -8.12
C PHE A 31 -5.38 1.80 -7.32
N LEU A 32 -5.18 1.80 -6.00
CA LEU A 32 -5.42 0.65 -5.12
C LEU A 32 -6.91 0.29 -5.03
N SER A 33 -7.80 1.27 -4.88
CA SER A 33 -9.25 1.00 -4.84
C SER A 33 -9.75 0.37 -6.15
N LYS A 34 -9.19 0.79 -7.29
CA LYS A 34 -9.48 0.22 -8.61
C LYS A 34 -8.86 -1.15 -8.81
N LEU A 35 -7.64 -1.35 -8.30
CA LEU A 35 -6.94 -2.64 -8.36
C LEU A 35 -7.72 -3.71 -7.58
N PHE A 36 -8.22 -3.37 -6.40
CA PHE A 36 -8.97 -4.30 -5.56
C PHE A 36 -10.45 -4.42 -5.90
N ASP A 37 -10.98 -3.48 -6.69
CA ASP A 37 -12.41 -3.34 -7.02
C ASP A 37 -13.29 -3.10 -5.77
N THR A 38 -12.73 -2.37 -4.80
CA THR A 38 -13.40 -2.02 -3.53
C THR A 38 -12.67 -0.86 -2.86
N ASN A 39 -13.36 -0.13 -1.99
CA ASN A 39 -12.74 0.88 -1.13
C ASN A 39 -12.42 0.38 0.29
N LYS A 40 -12.64 -0.90 0.57
CA LYS A 40 -12.41 -1.50 1.89
C LYS A 40 -11.81 -2.88 1.74
N ILE A 41 -10.71 -3.13 2.44
CA ILE A 41 -10.02 -4.43 2.48
C ILE A 41 -9.67 -4.79 3.92
N LEU A 42 -9.55 -6.09 4.19
CA LEU A 42 -8.97 -6.59 5.42
C LEU A 42 -7.48 -6.87 5.22
N VAL A 43 -6.64 -6.54 6.20
CA VAL A 43 -5.18 -6.70 6.12
C VAL A 43 -4.61 -7.32 7.39
N ASN A 44 -3.47 -7.98 7.29
CA ASN A 44 -2.65 -8.32 8.47
C ASN A 44 -1.94 -7.07 9.02
N SER A 45 -1.37 -7.15 10.22
CA SER A 45 -0.64 -6.01 10.77
C SER A 45 0.42 -6.42 11.80
N TYR A 46 1.64 -5.94 11.59
CA TYR A 46 2.85 -6.24 12.38
C TYR A 46 3.76 -5.01 12.51
N HIS A 47 3.22 -3.87 12.95
CA HIS A 47 3.97 -2.62 13.06
C HIS A 47 3.54 -1.77 14.26
N ASN A 48 4.52 -1.13 14.91
CA ASN A 48 4.28 -0.22 16.04
C ASN A 48 4.37 1.26 15.64
N TYR A 49 4.72 1.55 14.39
CA TYR A 49 4.95 2.89 13.88
C TYR A 49 4.29 3.05 12.52
N CYS A 50 3.87 4.27 12.21
CA CYS A 50 3.39 4.65 10.88
C CYS A 50 4.00 6.00 10.45
N VAL A 51 3.83 6.35 9.18
CA VAL A 51 4.17 7.67 8.66
C VAL A 51 3.25 8.74 9.23
N ASP A 52 3.74 9.98 9.33
CA ASP A 52 2.89 11.13 9.65
C ASP A 52 2.10 11.62 8.41
N ASP A 53 1.28 12.65 8.59
CA ASP A 53 0.39 13.20 7.55
C ASP A 53 1.09 14.17 6.58
N THR A 54 2.42 14.30 6.64
CA THR A 54 3.19 15.22 5.78
C THR A 54 3.14 14.85 4.30
N LEU A 55 2.72 13.64 3.97
CA LEU A 55 2.55 13.13 2.60
C LEU A 55 1.11 13.21 2.09
N SER A 56 0.34 14.22 2.52
CA SER A 56 -1.12 14.31 2.34
C SER A 56 -1.66 13.96 0.94
N GLU A 57 -0.99 14.40 -0.13
CA GLU A 57 -1.39 14.12 -1.52
C GLU A 57 -1.20 12.65 -1.93
N MET A 58 -0.30 11.92 -1.27
CA MET A 58 -0.01 10.52 -1.53
C MET A 58 -0.89 9.58 -0.70
N ILE A 59 -1.49 10.05 0.39
CA ILE A 59 -2.22 9.16 1.31
C ILE A 59 -3.52 8.66 0.68
N LYS A 60 -3.61 7.33 0.55
CA LYS A 60 -4.70 6.63 -0.13
C LYS A 60 -5.38 5.55 0.70
N GLY A 61 -4.87 5.20 1.87
CA GLY A 61 -5.54 4.25 2.76
C GLY A 61 -5.32 4.60 4.23
N TYR A 62 -6.38 4.44 5.02
CA TYR A 62 -6.33 4.54 6.47
C TYR A 62 -7.02 3.35 7.13
N SER A 63 -6.53 2.93 8.28
CA SER A 63 -7.31 2.11 9.20
C SER A 63 -8.45 2.93 9.86
N SER A 64 -9.36 2.24 10.55
CA SER A 64 -10.48 2.89 11.26
C SER A 64 -10.07 3.81 12.41
N ASP A 65 -8.86 3.63 12.95
CA ASP A 65 -8.27 4.49 13.98
C ASP A 65 -7.39 5.62 13.41
N GLY A 66 -7.39 5.80 12.08
CA GLY A 66 -6.74 6.92 11.41
C GLY A 66 -5.25 6.73 11.12
N VAL A 67 -4.70 5.53 11.36
CA VAL A 67 -3.33 5.19 10.95
C VAL A 67 -3.25 5.12 9.44
N ILE A 68 -2.19 5.70 8.86
CA ILE A 68 -1.94 5.68 7.42
C ILE A 68 -1.43 4.31 7.03
N GLU A 69 -2.13 3.67 6.09
CA GLU A 69 -1.90 2.28 5.70
C GLU A 69 -1.48 2.13 4.24
N ALA A 70 -1.83 3.10 3.39
CA ALA A 70 -1.52 3.04 1.97
C ALA A 70 -1.19 4.42 1.40
N LEU A 71 -0.16 4.45 0.56
CA LEU A 71 0.31 5.60 -0.21
C LEU A 71 0.34 5.26 -1.70
N GLU A 72 0.04 6.24 -2.55
CA GLU A 72 0.28 6.21 -3.99
C GLU A 72 1.15 7.40 -4.41
N ILE A 73 2.17 7.15 -5.24
CA ILE A 73 3.09 8.17 -5.74
C ILE A 73 2.53 8.71 -7.07
N PRO A 74 2.13 10.00 -7.14
CA PRO A 74 1.61 10.59 -8.36
C PRO A 74 2.61 10.54 -9.51
N GLY A 75 2.11 10.30 -10.73
CA GLY A 75 2.92 10.32 -11.95
C GLY A 75 3.66 9.01 -12.28
N TYR A 76 3.55 7.98 -11.43
CA TYR A 76 4.11 6.66 -11.70
C TYR A 76 3.01 5.68 -12.13
N SER A 77 3.30 4.81 -13.11
CA SER A 77 2.38 3.75 -13.54
C SER A 77 2.15 2.68 -12.47
N PHE A 78 3.13 2.52 -11.58
CA PHE A 78 3.08 1.73 -10.38
C PHE A 78 4.05 2.36 -9.37
N GLY A 79 3.51 3.04 -8.38
CA GLY A 79 4.26 3.62 -7.27
C GLY A 79 3.35 3.61 -6.07
N ILE A 80 3.45 2.58 -5.25
CA ILE A 80 2.63 2.41 -4.06
C ILE A 80 3.53 2.10 -2.86
N GLY A 81 3.06 2.44 -1.67
CA GLY A 81 3.58 1.94 -0.40
C GLY A 81 2.41 1.46 0.44
N VAL A 82 2.52 0.28 1.04
CA VAL A 82 1.52 -0.29 1.95
C VAL A 82 2.20 -0.61 3.28
N GLN A 83 1.49 -0.42 4.38
CA GLN A 83 2.04 -0.60 5.72
C GLN A 83 1.87 -2.04 6.23
N TRP A 84 0.78 -2.71 5.82
CA TRP A 84 0.60 -4.14 6.02
C TRP A 84 1.59 -4.98 5.19
N HIS A 85 1.54 -6.30 5.36
CA HIS A 85 2.48 -7.24 4.77
C HIS A 85 1.79 -8.19 3.77
N PRO A 86 1.59 -7.78 2.49
CA PRO A 86 1.00 -8.63 1.46
C PRO A 86 1.67 -10.00 1.31
N GLU A 87 2.97 -10.08 1.55
CA GLU A 87 3.80 -11.28 1.42
C GLU A 87 3.51 -12.36 2.46
N LEU A 88 2.90 -11.99 3.59
CA LEU A 88 2.61 -12.93 4.68
C LEU A 88 1.24 -13.61 4.56
N ILE A 89 0.42 -13.23 3.56
CA ILE A 89 -0.86 -13.87 3.26
C ILE A 89 -0.87 -14.36 1.81
N THR A 90 -0.29 -15.54 1.58
CA THR A 90 -0.06 -16.06 0.22
C THR A 90 -1.34 -16.48 -0.52
N ASP A 91 -2.40 -16.79 0.21
CA ASP A 91 -3.73 -17.15 -0.32
C ASP A 91 -4.70 -15.95 -0.41
N ASP A 92 -4.21 -14.72 -0.19
CA ASP A 92 -5.02 -13.51 -0.30
C ASP A 92 -5.06 -12.98 -1.74
N GLU A 93 -6.26 -12.76 -2.27
CA GLU A 93 -6.45 -12.28 -3.64
C GLU A 93 -5.89 -10.87 -3.84
N ASN A 94 -6.01 -9.98 -2.84
CA ASN A 94 -5.53 -8.61 -2.95
C ASN A 94 -4.01 -8.54 -2.87
N SER A 95 -3.38 -9.37 -2.03
CA SER A 95 -1.92 -9.56 -2.06
C SER A 95 -1.44 -10.01 -3.44
N ASN A 96 -2.10 -11.02 -4.03
CA ASN A 96 -1.74 -11.50 -5.36
C ASN A 96 -1.94 -10.43 -6.44
N LYS A 97 -3.00 -9.62 -6.36
CA LYS A 97 -3.22 -8.47 -7.26
C LYS A 97 -2.07 -7.46 -7.17
N ILE A 98 -1.57 -7.14 -5.97
CA ILE A 98 -0.41 -6.23 -5.80
C ILE A 98 0.83 -6.80 -6.51
N PHE A 99 1.18 -8.05 -6.24
CA PHE A 99 2.40 -8.66 -6.78
C PHE A 99 2.34 -8.85 -8.29
N ASN A 100 1.23 -9.35 -8.83
CA ASN A 100 1.04 -9.48 -10.28
C ASN A 100 1.19 -8.12 -10.95
N ARG A 101 0.52 -7.10 -10.40
CA ARG A 101 0.57 -5.76 -10.97
C ARG A 101 1.95 -5.12 -10.87
N PHE A 102 2.73 -5.40 -9.82
CA PHE A 102 4.13 -5.01 -9.71
C PHE A 102 5.00 -5.63 -10.81
N VAL A 103 4.84 -6.94 -11.05
CA VAL A 103 5.56 -7.66 -12.13
C VAL A 103 5.20 -7.07 -13.49
N ASP A 104 3.91 -6.89 -13.78
CA ASP A 104 3.44 -6.28 -15.04
C ASP A 104 4.08 -4.89 -15.24
N ALA A 105 4.11 -4.06 -14.19
CA ALA A 105 4.70 -2.73 -14.25
C ALA A 105 6.21 -2.77 -14.54
N ALA A 106 6.92 -3.74 -13.95
CA ALA A 106 8.35 -3.94 -14.18
C ALA A 106 8.63 -4.40 -15.62
N GLU A 107 7.80 -5.28 -16.18
CA GLU A 107 7.89 -5.73 -17.56
C GLU A 107 7.65 -4.58 -18.56
N GLU A 108 6.58 -3.80 -18.35
CA GLU A 108 6.28 -2.61 -19.15
C GLU A 108 7.44 -1.60 -19.13
N TYR A 109 8.00 -1.35 -17.94
CA TYR A 109 9.14 -0.45 -17.77
C TYR A 109 10.37 -0.96 -18.54
N SER A 110 10.67 -2.24 -18.41
CA SER A 110 11.77 -2.91 -19.11
C SER A 110 11.60 -2.83 -20.64
N TYR A 111 10.39 -3.05 -21.14
CA TYR A 111 10.05 -2.93 -22.56
C TYR A 111 10.25 -1.50 -23.08
N LYS A 112 9.69 -0.50 -22.39
CA LYS A 112 9.83 0.93 -22.74
C LYS A 112 11.29 1.37 -22.77
N LYS A 113 12.10 0.92 -21.80
CA LYS A 113 13.53 1.20 -21.72
C LYS A 113 14.29 0.63 -22.92
N ARG A 114 14.02 -0.62 -23.31
CA ARG A 114 14.67 -1.27 -24.48
C ARG A 114 14.34 -0.56 -25.79
N LYS A 115 13.09 -0.12 -25.98
CA LYS A 115 12.66 0.58 -27.20
C LYS A 115 13.28 1.98 -27.32
N LYS A 116 13.53 2.67 -26.21
CA LYS A 116 14.13 4.02 -26.20
C LYS A 116 15.64 4.01 -26.50
N THR A 117 16.30 2.88 -26.32
CA THR A 117 17.75 2.69 -26.59
C THR A 117 18.03 2.18 -28.01
N ARG A 118 16.98 1.87 -28.79
CA ARG A 118 17.05 1.51 -30.22
C ARG A 118 16.62 2.70 -31.06
#